data_AF-A0A7C3GZ14-F1
#
_entry.id   AF-A0A7C3GZ14-F1
#
_cell.length_a   1.000
_cell.length_b   1.000
_cell.length_c   1.000
_cell.angle_alpha   90.00
_cell.angle_beta   90.00
_cell.angle_gamma   90.00
#
_symmetry.space_group_name_H-M   'P 1'
#
loop_
_entity.id
_entity.type
_entity.pdbx_description
1 polymer ?
#
loop_
_entity_poly.entity_id
_entity_poly.type
_entity_poly.pdbx_seq_one_letter_code
_entity_poly.pdbx_strand_id
1 'polypeptide(L)' 'GVKRQLAWNTAKSAHGPWRLSKSPALYYALPNRYFRDLGLPGLVV' A
#
# COMPACT_ATOMS: atom_id res chain seq x y z
N GLY A 1 -6.27 7.97 3.63
CA GLY A 1 -5.97 7.28 4.91
C GLY A 1 -6.70 5.95 4.96
N VAL A 2 -6.28 5.04 5.85
CA VAL A 2 -6.86 3.69 6.00
C VAL A 2 -7.66 3.60 7.31
N LYS A 3 -8.75 2.83 7.35
CA LYS A 3 -9.51 2.61 8.60
C LYS A 3 -8.62 1.96 9.66
N ARG A 4 -8.76 2.38 10.92
CA ARG A 4 -7.93 1.90 12.06
C ARG A 4 -7.85 0.37 12.15
N GLN A 5 -9.00 -0.31 12.06
CA GLN A 5 -9.06 -1.78 12.11
C GLN A 5 -8.30 -2.44 10.96
N LEU A 6 -8.43 -1.89 9.75
CA LEU A 6 -7.75 -2.42 8.57
C LEU A 6 -6.23 -2.19 8.64
N ALA A 7 -5.81 -1.03 9.15
CA ALA A 7 -4.40 -0.75 9.43
C ALA A 7 -3.83 -1.71 10.48
N TRP A 8 -4.55 -1.94 11.58
CA TRP A 8 -4.16 -2.86 12.65
C TRP A 8 -3.97 -4.30 12.16
N ASN A 9 -4.95 -4.82 11.41
CA ASN A 9 -4.90 -6.17 10.88
C ASN A 9 -3.72 -6.36 9.90
N THR A 10 -3.39 -5.33 9.14
CA THR A 10 -2.30 -5.36 8.16
C THR A 10 -0.94 -5.28 8.86
N ALA A 11 -0.78 -4.39 9.83
CA ALA A 11 0.47 -4.21 10.57
C ALA A 11 0.88 -5.47 11.35
N LYS A 12 -0.09 -6.29 11.76
CA LYS A 12 0.14 -7.53 12.50
C LYS A 12 0.06 -8.81 11.66
N SER A 13 -0.05 -8.66 10.34
CA SER A 13 -0.22 -9.82 9.47
C SER A 13 1.07 -10.66 9.42
N ALA A 14 0.93 -11.98 9.55
CA ALA A 14 2.02 -12.92 9.32
C ALA A 14 2.28 -13.20 7.83
N HIS A 15 1.54 -12.56 6.92
CA HIS A 15 1.74 -12.72 5.50
C HIS A 15 3.12 -12.17 5.09
N GLY A 16 3.84 -12.97 4.29
CA GLY A 16 5.12 -12.53 3.74
C GLY A 16 4.99 -11.24 2.93
N PRO A 17 6.09 -10.47 2.78
CA PRO A 17 6.06 -9.13 2.20
C PRO A 17 5.36 -9.09 0.83
N TRP A 18 5.61 -10.08 -0.02
CA TRP A 18 5.00 -10.16 -1.35
C TRP A 18 3.47 -10.25 -1.32
N ARG A 19 2.90 -11.06 -0.42
CA ARG A 19 1.43 -11.14 -0.25
C ARG A 19 0.90 -9.90 0.45
N LEU A 20 1.65 -9.36 1.41
CA LEU A 20 1.26 -8.16 2.14
C LEU A 20 1.14 -6.95 1.22
N SER A 21 2.07 -6.78 0.27
CA SER A 21 2.06 -5.69 -0.72
C SER A 21 0.79 -5.63 -1.57
N LYS A 22 0.08 -6.76 -1.76
CA LYS A 22 -1.21 -6.82 -2.46
C LYS A 22 -2.43 -6.66 -1.54
N SER A 23 -2.24 -6.37 -0.27
CA SER A 23 -3.35 -6.15 0.67
C SER A 23 -4.10 -4.84 0.36
N PRO A 24 -5.43 -4.80 0.59
CA PRO A 24 -6.22 -3.59 0.35
C PRO A 24 -5.76 -2.41 1.22
N ALA A 25 -5.23 -2.68 2.41
CA ALA A 25 -4.71 -1.63 3.29
C ALA A 25 -3.53 -0.89 2.68
N LEU A 26 -2.54 -1.63 2.14
CA LEU A 26 -1.39 -1.01 1.48
C LEU A 26 -1.78 -0.35 0.16
N TYR A 27 -2.71 -0.93 -0.59
CA TYR A 27 -3.23 -0.31 -1.81
C TYR A 27 -3.87 1.07 -1.55
N TYR A 28 -4.62 1.21 -0.46
CA TYR A 28 -5.21 2.51 -0.08
C TYR A 28 -4.20 3.46 0.59
N ALA A 29 -3.23 2.92 1.32
CA ALA A 29 -2.21 3.72 1.99
C ALA A 29 -1.19 4.32 1.01
N LEU A 30 -0.82 3.56 -0.03
CA LEU A 30 0.24 3.86 -0.98
C LEU A 30 -0.30 3.98 -2.41
N PRO A 31 -1.08 5.04 -2.73
CA PRO A 31 -1.58 5.24 -4.09
C PRO A 31 -0.46 5.66 -5.04
N ASN A 32 -0.65 5.48 -6.36
CA ASN A 32 0.32 5.89 -7.38
C ASN A 32 0.77 7.35 -7.26
N ARG A 33 -0.10 8.26 -6.80
CA ARG A 33 0.29 9.67 -6.54
C ARG A 33 1.41 9.80 -5.51
N TYR A 34 1.39 8.99 -4.45
CA TYR A 34 2.40 9.03 -3.40
C TYR A 34 3.78 8.69 -3.98
N PHE A 35 3.82 7.69 -4.86
CA PHE A 35 5.04 7.31 -5.57
C PHE A 35 5.49 8.39 -6.55
N ARG A 36 4.55 9.05 -7.26
CA ARG A 36 4.87 10.19 -8.14
C ARG A 36 5.44 11.37 -7.37
N ASP A 37 4.90 11.68 -6.20
CA ASP A 37 5.39 12.75 -5.31
C ASP A 37 6.79 12.42 -4.76
N LEU A 38 7.14 11.13 -4.66
CA LEU A 38 8.50 10.66 -4.35
C LEU A 38 9.44 10.61 -5.57
N GLY A 39 8.98 11.01 -6.76
CA GLY A 39 9.79 11.07 -7.98
C GLY A 39 9.76 9.80 -8.84
N LEU A 40 8.91 8.82 -8.54
CA LEU A 40 8.76 7.63 -9.40
C LEU A 40 8.00 8.00 -10.70
N PRO A 41 8.60 7.79 -11.88
CA PRO A 41 7.93 8.05 -13.14
C PRO A 41 6.80 7.05 -13.37
N GLY A 42 5.66 7.55 -13.85
CA GLY A 42 4.58 6.68 -14.31
C GLY A 42 4.97 6.02 -15.63
N LEU A 43 4.64 4.74 -15.78
CA LEU A 43 4.68 4.11 -17.10
C LEU A 43 3.53 4.68 -17.93
N VAL A 44 3.86 5.43 -18.98
CA VAL A 44 2.92 5.82 -20.02
C VAL A 44 2.78 4.64 -20.96
N VAL A 45 1.54 4.22 -21.19
CA VAL A 45 1.18 3.22 -22.21
C VAL A 45 0.57 3.96 -23.39
#